data_AF-A0A970RQW5-F1
#
_entry.id   AF-A0A970RQW5-F1
#
_cell.length_a   1.000
_cell.length_b   1.000
_cell.length_c   1.000
_cell.angle_alpha   90.00
_cell.angle_beta   90.00
_cell.angle_gamma   90.00
#
_symmetry.space_group_name_H-M   'P 1'
#
loop_
_entity.id
_entity.type
_entity.pdbx_description
1 polymer ?
#
loop_
_entity_poly.entity_id
_entity_poly.type
_entity_poly.pdbx_seq_one_letter_code
_entity_poly.pdbx_strand_id
1 'polypeptide(L)'
;MNGKEKLLQALRHTKGPIPLDFGATAVTGIHCSIVADLRAIYGLEKRPVKVIELYQMLGEVDEELREAMGVDTIGISGRNTMFGFPLEQWKEWRTPWGQEVLVPVNFEVDEIDGDVFIYPQGDRSAAPSGKMPEGSCYFDALIRQQPFEEDSLNVEDNLEEFKHISEEDLKHFESKVTHYKHSGKGVAANFGGTAIGDIALIPGLGLKHPKGIRDITEWYISTVTRQDFIHHIFDAQITIAVENLKRIFERVGNAIDVIFICGTDFGTQVSQFCSVETFRSLYYPYYKRVNDWIHANTAWKTFKHTCGAVEPFIGSFIDAGFDILNPVQCSAAGMDPEYLKNTYGEKIVFWGGGIDT
;
A
#
# COMPACT_ATOMS: atom_id res chain seq x y z
N MET A 1 -19.56 -21.31 -6.14
CA MET A 1 -19.14 -20.23 -5.25
C MET A 1 -18.21 -19.33 -6.04
N ASN A 2 -18.51 -18.04 -6.16
CA ASN A 2 -17.64 -17.08 -6.83
C ASN A 2 -16.54 -16.55 -5.88
N GLY A 3 -15.59 -15.77 -6.39
CA GLY A 3 -14.47 -15.27 -5.59
C GLY A 3 -14.90 -14.38 -4.43
N LYS A 4 -15.91 -13.53 -4.65
CA LYS A 4 -16.48 -12.68 -3.61
C LYS A 4 -17.05 -13.50 -2.45
N GLU A 5 -17.80 -14.56 -2.74
CA GLU A 5 -18.37 -15.44 -1.73
C GLU A 5 -17.29 -16.15 -0.90
N LYS A 6 -16.21 -16.64 -1.55
CA LYS A 6 -15.06 -17.23 -0.82
C LYS A 6 -14.42 -16.21 0.10
N LEU A 7 -14.17 -15.00 -0.40
CA LEU A 7 -13.57 -13.92 0.39
C LEU A 7 -14.46 -13.59 1.60
N LEU A 8 -15.75 -13.37 1.39
CA LEU A 8 -16.68 -13.03 2.48
C LEU A 8 -16.80 -14.17 3.52
N GLN A 9 -16.67 -15.43 3.12
CA GLN A 9 -16.60 -16.54 4.07
C GLN A 9 -15.33 -16.49 4.92
N ALA A 10 -14.17 -16.25 4.29
CA ALA A 10 -12.90 -16.11 4.99
C ALA A 10 -12.94 -14.92 5.97
N LEU A 11 -13.49 -13.77 5.53
CA LEU A 11 -13.68 -12.56 6.34
C LEU A 11 -14.66 -12.73 7.51
N ARG A 12 -15.44 -13.80 7.52
CA ARG A 12 -16.37 -14.16 8.60
C ARG A 12 -15.88 -15.37 9.40
N HIS A 13 -14.61 -15.75 9.27
CA HIS A 13 -14.03 -16.93 9.93
C HIS A 13 -14.81 -18.22 9.67
N THR A 14 -15.49 -18.30 8.53
CA THR A 14 -16.31 -19.46 8.17
C THR A 14 -15.49 -20.43 7.34
N LYS A 15 -15.51 -21.71 7.71
CA LYS A 15 -14.81 -22.77 6.97
C LYS A 15 -15.30 -22.84 5.53
N GLY A 16 -14.37 -22.80 4.58
CA GLY A 16 -14.66 -22.82 3.15
C GLY A 16 -13.39 -22.90 2.31
N PRO A 17 -13.50 -22.79 0.97
CA PRO A 17 -12.35 -22.68 0.09
C PRO A 17 -11.52 -21.45 0.41
N ILE A 18 -10.19 -21.55 0.26
CA ILE A 18 -9.28 -20.43 0.49
C ILE A 18 -9.36 -19.47 -0.71
N PRO A 19 -9.70 -18.18 -0.52
CA PRO A 19 -9.66 -17.20 -1.58
C PRO A 19 -8.22 -16.91 -2.01
N LEU A 20 -7.99 -16.76 -3.32
CA LEU A 20 -6.67 -16.44 -3.88
C LEU A 20 -6.56 -14.96 -4.26
N ASP A 21 -5.49 -14.30 -3.85
CA ASP A 21 -5.19 -12.93 -4.24
C ASP A 21 -3.80 -12.78 -4.86
N PHE A 22 -3.77 -12.19 -6.06
CA PHE A 22 -2.58 -11.72 -6.74
C PHE A 22 -2.93 -10.44 -7.51
N GLY A 23 -2.34 -9.31 -7.11
CA GLY A 23 -2.48 -8.02 -7.79
C GLY A 23 -3.65 -7.16 -7.32
N ALA A 24 -4.35 -7.48 -6.23
CA ALA A 24 -5.41 -6.59 -5.73
C ALA A 24 -4.87 -5.37 -4.97
N THR A 25 -3.65 -5.43 -4.42
CA THR A 25 -3.01 -4.32 -3.70
C THR A 25 -1.53 -4.22 -4.05
N ALA A 26 -0.87 -3.12 -3.66
CA ALA A 26 0.59 -2.96 -3.82
C ALA A 26 1.38 -4.02 -3.04
N VAL A 27 0.82 -4.59 -1.97
CA VAL A 27 1.47 -5.63 -1.15
C VAL A 27 1.09 -7.06 -1.53
N THR A 28 0.29 -7.21 -2.58
CA THR A 28 -0.06 -8.52 -3.18
C THR A 28 0.22 -8.58 -4.67
N GLY A 29 0.93 -7.58 -5.22
CA GLY A 29 1.28 -7.51 -6.64
C GLY A 29 2.38 -8.46 -7.06
N ILE A 30 2.62 -8.50 -8.36
CA ILE A 30 3.62 -9.36 -8.99
C ILE A 30 4.52 -8.46 -9.84
N HIS A 31 5.84 -8.61 -9.69
CA HIS A 31 6.80 -7.87 -10.51
C HIS A 31 6.54 -8.09 -12.01
N CYS A 32 6.71 -7.06 -12.83
CA CYS A 32 6.31 -7.08 -14.24
C CYS A 32 7.02 -8.16 -15.09
N SER A 33 8.24 -8.58 -14.71
CA SER A 33 8.92 -9.72 -15.36
C SER A 33 8.19 -11.04 -15.10
N ILE A 34 7.78 -11.27 -13.86
CA ILE A 34 7.08 -12.49 -13.44
C ILE A 34 5.66 -12.53 -14.04
N VAL A 35 5.00 -11.37 -14.18
CA VAL A 35 3.73 -11.30 -14.92
C VAL A 35 3.90 -11.80 -16.36
N ALA A 36 4.95 -11.38 -17.07
CA ALA A 36 5.21 -11.83 -18.43
C ALA A 36 5.47 -13.34 -18.50
N ASP A 37 6.23 -13.88 -17.56
CA ASP A 37 6.51 -15.32 -17.47
C ASP A 37 5.24 -16.12 -17.17
N LEU A 38 4.39 -15.65 -16.26
CA LEU A 38 3.11 -16.29 -15.95
C LEU A 38 2.19 -16.30 -17.17
N ARG A 39 2.08 -15.18 -17.91
CA ARG A 39 1.33 -15.17 -19.18
C ARG A 39 1.83 -16.22 -20.16
N ALA A 40 3.15 -16.36 -20.29
CA ALA A 40 3.74 -17.37 -21.17
C ALA A 40 3.44 -18.81 -20.70
N ILE A 41 3.52 -19.07 -19.39
CA ILE A 41 3.20 -20.38 -18.79
C ILE A 41 1.74 -20.77 -19.05
N TYR A 42 0.80 -19.82 -18.92
CA TYR A 42 -0.61 -20.05 -19.21
C TYR A 42 -0.97 -20.02 -20.70
N GLY A 43 0.01 -19.79 -21.59
CA GLY A 43 -0.21 -19.75 -23.04
C GLY A 43 -1.01 -18.53 -23.52
N LEU A 44 -1.00 -17.44 -22.75
CA LEU A 44 -1.68 -16.20 -23.09
C LEU A 44 -0.87 -15.37 -24.11
N GLU A 45 -1.54 -14.40 -24.74
CA GLU A 45 -0.90 -13.49 -25.70
C GLU A 45 0.32 -12.79 -25.08
N LYS A 46 1.44 -12.84 -25.83
CA LYS A 46 2.66 -12.08 -25.50
C LYS A 46 2.47 -10.62 -25.90
N ARG A 47 2.50 -9.75 -24.90
CA ARG A 47 2.46 -8.30 -25.06
C ARG A 47 3.24 -7.63 -23.94
N PRO A 48 3.76 -6.41 -24.13
CA PRO A 48 4.38 -5.62 -23.07
C PRO A 48 3.46 -5.51 -21.84
N VAL A 49 3.99 -5.81 -20.66
CA VAL A 49 3.26 -5.72 -19.40
C VAL A 49 3.11 -4.26 -19.00
N LYS A 50 1.92 -3.82 -18.59
CA LYS A 50 1.73 -2.50 -17.99
C LYS A 50 2.23 -2.50 -16.56
N VAL A 51 3.12 -1.57 -16.22
CA VAL A 51 3.57 -1.35 -14.85
C VAL A 51 2.59 -0.40 -14.16
N ILE A 52 1.90 -0.89 -13.13
CA ILE A 52 0.81 -0.18 -12.45
C ILE A 52 1.19 0.30 -11.05
N GLU A 53 2.34 -0.12 -10.53
CA GLU A 53 2.97 0.42 -9.34
C GLU A 53 4.47 0.51 -9.66
N LEU A 54 5.00 1.73 -9.71
CA LEU A 54 6.33 1.99 -10.26
C LEU A 54 7.43 1.75 -9.23
N TYR A 55 7.16 1.95 -7.94
CA TYR A 55 8.17 1.87 -6.89
C TYR A 55 8.76 0.45 -6.81
N GLN A 56 7.88 -0.56 -6.84
CA GLN A 56 8.19 -1.98 -6.78
C GLN A 56 8.10 -2.64 -8.17
N MET A 57 7.90 -1.88 -9.25
CA MET A 57 7.79 -2.38 -10.62
C MET A 57 6.72 -3.49 -10.80
N LEU A 58 5.56 -3.32 -10.15
CA LEU A 58 4.46 -4.30 -10.21
C LEU A 58 3.71 -4.21 -11.54
N GLY A 59 3.55 -5.36 -12.19
CA GLY A 59 2.82 -5.50 -13.44
C GLY A 59 1.32 -5.69 -13.23
N GLU A 60 0.52 -5.26 -14.20
CA GLU A 60 -0.92 -5.51 -14.26
C GLU A 60 -1.20 -7.01 -14.40
N VAL A 61 -1.82 -7.61 -13.38
CA VAL A 61 -2.47 -8.91 -13.50
C VAL A 61 -3.82 -8.69 -14.17
N ASP A 62 -3.80 -8.63 -15.50
CA ASP A 62 -4.97 -8.37 -16.32
C ASP A 62 -6.03 -9.49 -16.22
N GLU A 63 -7.20 -9.24 -16.80
CA GLU A 63 -8.35 -10.14 -16.64
C GLU A 63 -8.09 -11.57 -17.13
N GLU A 64 -7.43 -11.72 -18.28
CA GLU A 64 -7.09 -13.04 -18.84
C GLU A 64 -6.16 -13.82 -17.91
N LEU A 65 -5.11 -13.15 -17.40
CA LEU A 65 -4.18 -13.78 -16.48
C LEU A 65 -4.84 -14.11 -15.13
N ARG A 66 -5.65 -13.19 -14.62
CA ARG A 66 -6.39 -13.36 -13.36
C ARG A 66 -7.35 -14.55 -13.44
N GLU A 67 -8.04 -14.73 -14.56
CA GLU A 67 -8.90 -15.88 -14.82
C GLU A 67 -8.10 -17.18 -14.91
N ALA A 68 -7.01 -17.19 -15.68
CA ALA A 68 -6.15 -18.37 -15.83
C ALA A 68 -5.55 -18.83 -14.49
N MET A 69 -5.19 -17.89 -13.61
CA MET A 69 -4.67 -18.16 -12.27
C MET A 69 -5.75 -18.50 -11.24
N GLY A 70 -7.04 -18.29 -11.55
CA GLY A 70 -8.12 -18.49 -10.61
C GLY A 70 -8.15 -17.50 -9.44
N VAL A 71 -7.58 -16.31 -9.62
CA VAL A 71 -7.56 -15.24 -8.59
C VAL A 71 -8.98 -14.78 -8.27
N ASP A 72 -9.31 -14.67 -6.99
CA ASP A 72 -10.67 -14.43 -6.47
C ASP A 72 -10.96 -12.94 -6.18
N THR A 73 -9.96 -12.07 -6.33
CA THR A 73 -9.97 -10.66 -5.91
C THR A 73 -9.65 -9.70 -7.07
N ILE A 74 -10.03 -8.43 -6.90
CA ILE A 74 -9.71 -7.31 -7.79
C ILE A 74 -9.31 -6.11 -6.94
N GLY A 75 -8.30 -5.37 -7.42
CA GLY A 75 -7.81 -4.13 -6.84
C GLY A 75 -8.45 -2.87 -7.41
N ILE A 76 -8.72 -1.88 -6.55
CA ILE A 76 -9.02 -0.51 -6.93
C ILE A 76 -8.06 0.43 -6.19
N SER A 77 -7.20 1.10 -6.94
CA SER A 77 -6.25 2.09 -6.41
C SER A 77 -6.54 3.49 -6.96
N GLY A 78 -5.98 4.50 -6.29
CA GLY A 78 -5.99 5.88 -6.75
C GLY A 78 -5.37 6.06 -8.14
N ARG A 79 -5.64 7.20 -8.77
CA ARG A 79 -5.20 7.46 -10.14
C ARG A 79 -3.71 7.75 -10.25
N ASN A 80 -3.10 8.30 -9.20
CA ASN A 80 -1.72 8.76 -9.22
C ASN A 80 -0.74 7.71 -8.68
N THR A 81 0.47 7.73 -9.22
CA THR A 81 1.63 6.97 -8.74
C THR A 81 2.16 7.56 -7.43
N MET A 82 3.00 6.80 -6.71
CA MET A 82 3.77 7.31 -5.56
C MET A 82 4.66 8.52 -5.92
N PHE A 83 5.03 8.63 -7.20
CA PHE A 83 5.82 9.73 -7.74
C PHE A 83 4.96 10.95 -8.14
N GLY A 84 3.65 10.95 -7.91
CA GLY A 84 2.81 12.14 -8.00
C GLY A 84 2.30 12.50 -9.40
N PHE A 85 2.29 11.55 -10.34
CA PHE A 85 1.69 11.72 -11.67
C PHE A 85 0.70 10.59 -11.98
N PRO A 86 -0.29 10.79 -12.88
CA PRO A 86 -1.34 9.81 -13.13
C PRO A 86 -0.84 8.55 -13.88
N LEU A 87 -1.45 7.40 -13.58
CA LEU A 87 -1.31 6.13 -14.30
C LEU A 87 -2.18 6.11 -15.57
N GLU A 88 -1.87 7.00 -16.50
CA GLU A 88 -2.61 7.15 -17.75
C GLU A 88 -1.66 7.34 -18.91
N GLN A 89 -2.17 7.05 -20.12
CA GLN A 89 -1.47 7.18 -21.40
C GLN A 89 -0.15 6.39 -21.40
N TRP A 90 -0.04 5.36 -22.24
CA TRP A 90 1.03 4.39 -22.10
C TRP A 90 2.11 4.61 -23.16
N LYS A 91 3.38 4.56 -22.75
CA LYS A 91 4.55 4.51 -23.63
C LYS A 91 5.36 3.26 -23.35
N GLU A 92 6.05 2.76 -24.37
CA GLU A 92 7.00 1.66 -24.21
C GLU A 92 8.26 2.16 -23.53
N TRP A 93 8.80 1.35 -22.62
CA TRP A 93 10.10 1.55 -22.01
C TRP A 93 10.82 0.20 -21.92
N ARG A 94 12.13 0.21 -22.21
CA ARG A 94 12.98 -0.96 -22.08
C ARG A 94 13.68 -0.90 -20.72
N THR A 95 13.32 -1.82 -19.85
CA THR A 95 13.87 -1.93 -18.49
C THR A 95 15.37 -2.25 -18.51
N PRO A 96 16.11 -2.02 -17.39
CA PRO A 96 17.53 -2.36 -17.29
C PRO A 96 17.83 -3.85 -17.52
N TRP A 97 16.90 -4.75 -17.17
CA TRP A 97 17.01 -6.20 -17.44
C TRP A 97 16.57 -6.60 -18.86
N GLY A 98 16.22 -5.63 -19.71
CA GLY A 98 15.98 -5.82 -21.14
C GLY A 98 14.55 -6.18 -21.54
N GLN A 99 13.60 -6.23 -20.59
CA GLN A 99 12.18 -6.41 -20.87
C GLN A 99 11.55 -5.12 -21.41
N GLU A 100 10.73 -5.24 -22.45
CA GLU A 100 9.84 -4.16 -22.91
C GLU A 100 8.54 -4.16 -22.09
N VAL A 101 8.24 -3.01 -21.49
CA VAL A 101 7.06 -2.79 -20.65
C VAL A 101 6.33 -1.51 -21.07
N LEU A 102 5.09 -1.36 -20.62
CA LEU A 102 4.33 -0.12 -20.75
C LEU A 102 4.35 0.65 -19.43
N VAL A 103 4.77 1.91 -19.49
CA VAL A 103 4.78 2.86 -18.38
C VAL A 103 3.94 4.08 -18.72
N PRO A 104 3.46 4.86 -17.74
CA PRO A 104 2.73 6.11 -18.00
C PRO A 104 3.57 7.11 -18.79
N VAL A 105 2.95 7.98 -19.60
CA VAL A 105 3.69 8.97 -20.40
C VAL A 105 4.53 9.92 -19.55
N ASN A 106 4.07 10.25 -18.34
CA ASN A 106 4.78 11.08 -17.36
C ASN A 106 5.87 10.33 -16.57
N PHE A 107 6.12 9.05 -16.89
CA PHE A 107 7.31 8.34 -16.42
C PHE A 107 8.56 8.94 -17.06
N GLU A 108 9.08 9.99 -16.44
CA GLU A 108 10.31 10.64 -16.85
C GLU A 108 11.46 10.11 -16.01
N VAL A 109 12.47 9.58 -16.69
CA VAL A 109 13.66 8.99 -16.07
C VAL A 109 14.95 9.38 -16.77
N ASP A 110 16.05 9.33 -16.04
CA ASP A 110 17.40 9.44 -16.57
C ASP A 110 18.23 8.20 -16.19
N GLU A 111 19.00 7.69 -17.16
CA GLU A 111 19.95 6.61 -16.95
C GLU A 111 21.36 7.20 -16.84
N ILE A 112 21.98 7.08 -15.67
CA ILE A 112 23.30 7.64 -15.36
C ILE A 112 24.12 6.56 -14.67
N ASP A 113 25.26 6.19 -15.27
CA ASP A 113 26.18 5.18 -14.73
C ASP A 113 25.49 3.85 -14.36
N GLY A 114 24.48 3.43 -15.13
CA GLY A 114 23.73 2.18 -14.92
C GLY A 114 22.55 2.29 -13.93
N ASP A 115 22.46 3.38 -13.18
CA ASP A 115 21.33 3.69 -12.32
C ASP A 115 20.20 4.39 -13.09
N VAL A 116 18.94 4.14 -12.71
CA VAL A 116 17.77 4.84 -13.25
C VAL A 116 17.21 5.80 -12.21
N PHE A 117 17.14 7.10 -12.54
CA PHE A 117 16.59 8.14 -11.68
C PHE A 117 15.21 8.56 -12.16
N ILE A 118 14.22 8.61 -11.27
CA ILE A 118 12.84 9.03 -11.57
C ILE A 118 12.50 10.35 -10.91
N TYR A 119 11.69 11.16 -11.60
CA TYR A 119 11.38 12.53 -11.20
C TYR A 119 9.96 12.69 -10.61
N PRO A 120 9.81 13.48 -9.53
CA PRO A 120 8.50 13.77 -8.95
C PRO A 120 7.61 14.49 -9.98
N GLN A 121 6.37 14.03 -10.12
CA GLN A 121 5.34 14.59 -11.01
C GLN A 121 5.74 14.55 -12.50
N GLY A 122 6.76 13.76 -12.86
CA GLY A 122 7.36 13.77 -14.19
C GLY A 122 8.11 15.07 -14.52
N ASP A 123 8.50 15.86 -13.51
CA ASP A 123 9.16 17.15 -13.69
C ASP A 123 10.68 17.05 -13.53
N ARG A 124 11.38 17.05 -14.68
CA ARG A 124 12.85 17.00 -14.74
C ARG A 124 13.56 18.29 -14.28
N SER A 125 12.81 19.36 -13.99
CA SER A 125 13.39 20.57 -13.36
C SER A 125 13.59 20.41 -11.86
N ALA A 126 12.93 19.43 -11.23
CA ALA A 126 13.16 19.05 -9.83
C ALA A 126 14.31 18.03 -9.72
N ALA A 127 14.88 17.89 -8.52
CA ALA A 127 15.79 16.79 -8.24
C ALA A 127 15.04 15.43 -8.28
N PRO A 128 15.67 14.35 -8.76
CA PRO A 128 15.03 13.03 -8.82
C PRO A 128 14.57 12.60 -7.43
N SER A 129 13.41 11.95 -7.35
CA SER A 129 12.81 11.48 -6.10
C SER A 129 13.06 10.01 -5.83
N GLY A 130 13.32 9.20 -6.86
CA GLY A 130 13.65 7.80 -6.71
C GLY A 130 14.86 7.39 -7.54
N LYS A 131 15.47 6.28 -7.15
CA LYS A 131 16.61 5.68 -7.83
C LYS A 131 16.42 4.17 -7.90
N MET A 132 16.50 3.56 -9.07
CA MET A 132 16.70 2.13 -9.23
C MET A 132 18.20 1.91 -9.44
N PRO A 133 18.92 1.34 -8.46
CA PRO A 133 20.34 1.09 -8.61
C PRO A 133 20.66 0.11 -9.75
N GLU A 134 21.86 0.19 -10.32
CA GLU A 134 22.36 -0.79 -11.29
C GLU A 134 22.19 -2.22 -10.72
N GLY A 135 21.55 -3.10 -11.49
CA GLY A 135 21.28 -4.48 -11.10
C GLY A 135 20.07 -4.68 -10.16
N SER A 136 19.42 -3.60 -9.72
CA SER A 136 18.13 -3.67 -9.01
C SER A 136 16.97 -3.85 -9.99
N CYS A 137 15.87 -4.40 -9.48
CA CYS A 137 14.57 -4.45 -10.17
C CYS A 137 13.55 -3.46 -9.58
N TYR A 138 13.94 -2.65 -8.59
CA TYR A 138 13.06 -1.80 -7.80
C TYR A 138 13.67 -0.42 -7.57
N PHE A 139 12.81 0.59 -7.34
CA PHE A 139 13.25 1.93 -6.96
C PHE A 139 13.37 2.07 -5.44
N ASP A 140 14.46 2.67 -5.00
CA ASP A 140 14.63 3.23 -3.67
C ASP A 140 14.17 4.69 -3.64
N ALA A 141 13.76 5.15 -2.46
CA ALA A 141 13.42 6.54 -2.24
C ALA A 141 14.68 7.39 -2.02
N LEU A 142 14.79 8.52 -2.71
CA LEU A 142 15.84 9.51 -2.47
C LEU A 142 15.35 10.53 -1.43
N ILE A 143 16.05 10.56 -0.29
CA ILE A 143 15.80 11.54 0.77
C ILE A 143 16.26 12.92 0.30
N ARG A 144 15.34 13.88 0.33
CA ARG A 144 15.56 15.28 -0.12
C ARG A 144 15.24 16.31 0.97
N GLN A 145 15.14 15.84 2.21
CA GLN A 145 14.96 16.70 3.38
C GLN A 145 16.07 17.74 3.44
N GLN A 146 15.71 19.01 3.59
CA GLN A 146 16.66 20.07 3.89
C GLN A 146 16.93 20.13 5.40
N PRO A 147 18.07 20.67 5.85
CA PRO A 147 18.29 20.96 7.26
C PRO A 147 17.12 21.78 7.83
N PHE A 148 16.70 21.45 9.05
CA PHE A 148 15.65 22.16 9.76
C PHE A 148 16.10 22.52 11.18
N GLU A 149 15.52 23.58 11.74
CA GLU A 149 15.73 23.96 13.14
C GLU A 149 14.62 23.34 13.99
N GLU A 150 14.99 22.60 15.04
CA GLU A 150 14.07 21.79 15.84
C GLU A 150 12.92 22.61 16.45
N ASP A 151 13.22 23.79 16.99
CA ASP A 151 12.24 24.70 17.59
C ASP A 151 11.28 25.35 16.58
N SER A 152 11.50 25.13 15.28
CA SER A 152 10.71 25.71 14.18
C SER A 152 9.87 24.68 13.41
N LEU A 153 9.85 23.43 13.87
CA LEU A 153 9.07 22.37 13.22
C LEU A 153 7.59 22.75 13.11
N ASN A 154 7.05 22.61 11.90
CA ASN A 154 5.66 22.87 11.60
C ASN A 154 4.98 21.58 11.11
N VAL A 155 3.84 21.26 11.73
CA VAL A 155 3.04 20.08 11.39
C VAL A 155 2.61 20.10 9.92
N GLU A 156 2.26 21.28 9.40
CA GLU A 156 1.75 21.42 8.03
C GLU A 156 2.78 21.07 6.95
N ASP A 157 4.07 21.17 7.26
CA ASP A 157 5.14 20.78 6.33
C ASP A 157 5.17 19.24 6.11
N ASN A 158 4.76 18.47 7.11
CA ASN A 158 4.59 17.02 7.01
C ASN A 158 3.24 16.62 6.38
N LEU A 159 2.37 17.59 6.06
CA LEU A 159 1.03 17.33 5.55
C LEU A 159 0.83 17.67 4.07
N GLU A 160 1.89 18.10 3.35
CA GLU A 160 1.81 18.64 1.99
C GLU A 160 1.08 17.74 0.98
N GLU A 161 1.20 16.43 1.11
CA GLU A 161 0.55 15.42 0.26
C GLU A 161 -0.85 15.01 0.74
N PHE A 162 -1.21 15.30 1.99
CA PHE A 162 -2.49 14.91 2.58
C PHE A 162 -3.52 16.01 2.35
N LYS A 163 -4.24 15.89 1.24
CA LYS A 163 -5.27 16.85 0.83
C LYS A 163 -6.66 16.23 0.88
N HIS A 164 -7.67 17.09 0.93
CA HIS A 164 -9.02 16.66 0.67
C HIS A 164 -9.14 16.08 -0.73
N ILE A 165 -9.78 14.92 -0.85
CA ILE A 165 -9.93 14.19 -2.10
C ILE A 165 -10.61 15.07 -3.16
N SER A 166 -10.10 15.03 -4.40
CA SER A 166 -10.66 15.83 -5.50
C SER A 166 -11.94 15.19 -6.07
N GLU A 167 -12.76 15.99 -6.74
CA GLU A 167 -13.92 15.45 -7.48
C GLU A 167 -13.52 14.53 -8.63
N GLU A 168 -12.32 14.69 -9.18
CA GLU A 168 -11.79 13.82 -10.22
C GLU A 168 -11.45 12.44 -9.65
N ASP A 169 -10.78 12.38 -8.50
CA ASP A 169 -10.46 11.12 -7.82
C ASP A 169 -11.73 10.40 -7.34
N LEU A 170 -12.73 11.14 -6.84
CA LEU A 170 -14.03 10.57 -6.47
C LEU A 170 -14.73 9.92 -7.66
N LYS A 171 -14.75 10.59 -8.83
CA LYS A 171 -15.30 10.02 -10.07
C LYS A 171 -14.53 8.80 -10.56
N HIS A 172 -13.21 8.80 -10.41
CA HIS A 172 -12.37 7.65 -10.73
C HIS A 172 -12.77 6.43 -9.88
N PHE A 173 -12.87 6.58 -8.56
CA PHE A 173 -13.31 5.49 -7.70
C PHE A 173 -14.73 5.01 -8.03
N GLU A 174 -15.68 5.93 -8.24
CA GLU A 174 -17.06 5.62 -8.66
C GLU A 174 -17.10 4.82 -9.97
N SER A 175 -16.28 5.22 -10.96
CA SER A 175 -16.15 4.52 -12.24
C SER A 175 -15.59 3.10 -12.05
N LYS A 176 -14.53 2.94 -11.26
CA LYS A 176 -13.88 1.64 -11.02
C LYS A 176 -14.80 0.68 -10.27
N VAL A 177 -15.51 1.12 -9.22
CA VAL A 177 -16.46 0.25 -8.51
C VAL A 177 -17.65 -0.13 -9.41
N THR A 178 -18.12 0.80 -10.24
CA THR A 178 -19.19 0.52 -11.21
C THR A 178 -18.76 -0.53 -12.23
N HIS A 179 -17.54 -0.41 -12.75
CA HIS A 179 -16.98 -1.35 -13.71
C HIS A 179 -16.87 -2.77 -13.15
N TYR A 180 -16.45 -2.93 -11.88
CA TYR A 180 -16.28 -4.26 -11.26
C TYR A 180 -17.51 -4.81 -10.52
N LYS A 181 -18.62 -4.06 -10.49
CA LYS A 181 -19.84 -4.40 -9.73
C LYS A 181 -20.37 -5.82 -9.97
N HIS A 182 -20.19 -6.35 -11.18
CA HIS A 182 -20.69 -7.66 -11.60
C HIS A 182 -19.59 -8.70 -11.87
N SER A 183 -18.35 -8.42 -11.45
CA SER A 183 -17.20 -9.33 -11.66
C SER A 183 -17.32 -10.67 -10.91
N GLY A 184 -18.11 -10.74 -9.84
CA GLY A 184 -18.15 -11.89 -8.95
C GLY A 184 -16.87 -12.10 -8.13
N LYS A 185 -15.93 -11.15 -8.15
CA LYS A 185 -14.68 -11.15 -7.38
C LYS A 185 -14.83 -10.28 -6.12
N GLY A 186 -14.02 -10.57 -5.11
CA GLY A 186 -13.89 -9.70 -3.95
C GLY A 186 -13.14 -8.42 -4.32
N VAL A 187 -13.59 -7.25 -3.85
CA VAL A 187 -12.98 -5.97 -4.21
C VAL A 187 -12.18 -5.42 -3.03
N ALA A 188 -10.87 -5.32 -3.21
CA ALA A 188 -9.97 -4.65 -2.28
C ALA A 188 -9.60 -3.26 -2.83
N ALA A 189 -9.72 -2.22 -2.01
CA ALA A 189 -9.43 -0.86 -2.42
C ALA A 189 -8.32 -0.23 -1.57
N ASN A 190 -7.49 0.59 -2.21
CA ASN A 190 -6.57 1.50 -1.56
C ASN A 190 -6.92 2.94 -1.95
N PHE A 191 -7.49 3.67 -1.01
CA PHE A 191 -7.88 5.07 -1.20
C PHE A 191 -6.77 6.07 -0.83
N GLY A 192 -5.71 5.61 -0.17
CA GLY A 192 -4.60 6.45 0.29
C GLY A 192 -4.92 7.31 1.51
N GLY A 193 -3.88 7.98 2.05
CA GLY A 193 -3.99 8.97 3.13
C GLY A 193 -4.07 8.40 4.55
N THR A 194 -4.38 7.10 4.72
CA THR A 194 -4.54 6.46 6.04
C THR A 194 -3.27 5.83 6.62
N ALA A 195 -2.19 5.75 5.82
CA ALA A 195 -0.93 5.14 6.24
C ALA A 195 -0.08 6.11 7.06
N ILE A 196 -0.14 6.01 8.39
CA ILE A 196 0.67 6.82 9.31
C ILE A 196 2.06 6.19 9.55
N GLY A 197 3.10 6.99 9.37
CA GLY A 197 4.49 6.59 9.65
C GLY A 197 5.08 5.55 8.70
N ASP A 198 4.50 5.38 7.52
CA ASP A 198 4.98 4.44 6.51
C ASP A 198 6.25 4.98 5.84
N ILE A 199 7.39 4.33 6.09
CA ILE A 199 8.71 4.80 5.65
C ILE A 199 8.85 4.86 4.13
N ALA A 200 8.05 4.12 3.36
CA ALA A 200 8.05 4.24 1.90
C ALA A 200 7.42 5.59 1.44
N LEU A 201 6.59 6.20 2.29
CA LEU A 201 5.91 7.47 2.03
C LEU A 201 6.61 8.67 2.68
N ILE A 202 7.31 8.48 3.80
CA ILE A 202 7.99 9.56 4.54
C ILE A 202 8.84 10.47 3.64
N PRO A 203 9.67 9.97 2.70
CA PRO A 203 10.47 10.83 1.83
C PRO A 203 9.69 11.76 0.90
N GLY A 204 8.38 11.58 0.73
CA GLY A 204 7.54 12.45 -0.09
C GLY A 204 7.88 12.39 -1.58
N LEU A 205 7.90 11.18 -2.16
CA LEU A 205 8.33 10.92 -3.55
C LEU A 205 7.58 11.74 -4.61
N GLY A 206 6.31 12.06 -4.36
CA GLY A 206 5.47 12.88 -5.24
C GLY A 206 5.61 14.39 -5.05
N LEU A 207 6.40 14.85 -4.07
CA LEU A 207 6.66 16.26 -3.83
C LEU A 207 7.96 16.68 -4.51
N LYS A 208 7.98 17.87 -5.12
CA LYS A 208 9.20 18.42 -5.76
C LYS A 208 10.22 18.89 -4.73
N HIS A 209 9.74 19.48 -3.64
CA HIS A 209 10.54 20.03 -2.54
C HIS A 209 9.89 19.68 -1.20
N PRO A 210 9.94 18.40 -0.77
CA PRO A 210 9.26 17.95 0.44
C PRO A 210 9.83 18.67 1.68
N LYS A 211 8.95 19.16 2.56
CA LYS A 211 9.30 19.85 3.80
C LYS A 211 9.00 19.01 5.04
N GLY A 212 9.49 19.44 6.20
CA GLY A 212 9.28 18.74 7.46
C GLY A 212 10.19 17.51 7.58
N ILE A 213 9.79 16.55 8.41
CA ILE A 213 10.59 15.34 8.67
C ILE A 213 10.32 14.31 7.58
N ARG A 214 11.29 14.15 6.68
CA ARG A 214 11.25 13.35 5.44
C ARG A 214 12.45 12.40 5.32
N ASP A 215 13.42 12.51 6.22
CA ASP A 215 14.49 11.53 6.39
C ASP A 215 13.98 10.36 7.26
N ILE A 216 14.24 9.12 6.83
CA ILE A 216 13.76 7.91 7.52
C ILE A 216 14.42 7.74 8.90
N THR A 217 15.71 8.05 9.01
CA THR A 217 16.43 7.99 10.29
C THR A 217 15.88 9.03 11.24
N GLU A 218 15.71 10.26 10.76
CA GLU A 218 15.15 11.35 11.57
C GLU A 218 13.70 11.07 12.00
N TRP A 219 12.92 10.44 11.12
CA TRP A 219 11.57 10.00 11.42
C TRP A 219 11.57 9.03 12.60
N TYR A 220 12.39 7.96 12.55
CA TYR A 220 12.47 7.00 13.65
C TYR A 220 12.98 7.64 14.95
N ILE A 221 13.97 8.53 14.89
CA ILE A 221 14.43 9.29 16.07
C ILE A 221 13.25 10.07 16.66
N SER A 222 12.48 10.74 15.81
CA SER A 222 11.34 11.58 16.21
C SER A 222 10.18 10.78 16.83
N THR A 223 9.99 9.51 16.47
CA THR A 223 9.02 8.63 17.17
C THR A 223 9.36 8.39 18.64
N VAL A 224 10.59 8.68 19.06
CA VAL A 224 11.05 8.56 20.45
C VAL A 224 11.22 9.93 21.09
N THR A 225 11.89 10.86 20.41
CA THR A 225 12.29 12.14 20.99
C THR A 225 11.25 13.25 20.84
N ARG A 226 10.31 13.11 19.89
CA ARG A 226 9.36 14.17 19.50
C ARG A 226 7.93 13.66 19.39
N GLN A 227 7.52 12.78 20.31
CA GLN A 227 6.20 12.14 20.24
C GLN A 227 5.03 13.13 20.18
N ASP A 228 5.08 14.23 20.94
CA ASP A 228 4.03 15.26 20.90
C ASP A 228 3.85 15.83 19.47
N PHE A 229 4.95 16.11 18.77
CA PHE A 229 4.91 16.58 17.39
C PHE A 229 4.37 15.51 16.43
N ILE A 230 4.81 14.27 16.56
CA ILE A 230 4.30 13.14 15.75
C ILE A 230 2.80 12.90 16.00
N HIS A 231 2.34 13.04 17.24
CA HIS A 231 0.93 12.98 17.59
C HIS A 231 0.12 14.06 16.86
N HIS A 232 0.64 15.29 16.76
CA HIS A 232 -0.03 16.34 15.99
C HIS A 232 -0.08 16.03 14.48
N ILE A 233 1.00 15.49 13.90
CA ILE A 233 0.99 15.04 12.50
C ILE A 233 -0.06 13.97 12.27
N PHE A 234 -0.05 12.91 13.09
CA PHE A 234 -1.00 11.80 12.93
C PHE A 234 -2.44 12.25 13.17
N ASP A 235 -2.68 13.16 14.11
CA ASP A 235 -4.01 13.68 14.37
C ASP A 235 -4.55 14.46 13.16
N ALA A 236 -3.74 15.35 12.59
CA ALA A 236 -4.13 16.13 11.43
C ALA A 236 -4.30 15.25 10.18
N GLN A 237 -3.33 14.37 9.89
CA GLN A 237 -3.40 13.43 8.77
C GLN A 237 -4.66 12.57 8.84
N ILE A 238 -4.93 11.93 9.98
CA ILE A 238 -6.10 11.06 10.10
C ILE A 238 -7.41 11.85 10.11
N THR A 239 -7.42 13.10 10.56
CA THR A 239 -8.61 13.96 10.43
C THR A 239 -8.97 14.18 8.97
N ILE A 240 -7.98 14.48 8.12
CA ILE A 240 -8.17 14.62 6.66
C ILE A 240 -8.58 13.28 6.05
N ALA A 241 -7.92 12.18 6.44
CA ALA A 241 -8.21 10.85 5.91
C ALA A 241 -9.66 10.41 6.21
N VAL A 242 -10.13 10.58 7.45
CA VAL A 242 -11.51 10.25 7.83
C VAL A 242 -12.53 11.08 7.06
N GLU A 243 -12.27 12.37 6.83
CA GLU A 243 -13.13 13.21 6.00
C GLU A 243 -13.17 12.74 4.54
N ASN A 244 -12.03 12.35 3.99
CA ASN A 244 -11.97 11.76 2.65
C ASN A 244 -12.74 10.44 2.59
N LEU A 245 -12.63 9.57 3.61
CA LEU A 245 -13.38 8.32 3.65
C LEU A 245 -14.90 8.55 3.66
N LYS A 246 -15.40 9.57 4.36
CA LYS A 246 -16.83 9.96 4.29
C LYS A 246 -17.25 10.30 2.86
N ARG A 247 -16.50 11.20 2.21
CA ARG A 247 -16.78 11.64 0.84
C ARG A 247 -16.70 10.49 -0.16
N ILE A 248 -15.74 9.58 0.00
CA ILE A 248 -15.63 8.37 -0.84
C ILE A 248 -16.83 7.46 -0.61
N PHE A 249 -17.19 7.19 0.65
CA PHE A 249 -18.32 6.33 0.99
C PHE A 249 -19.65 6.87 0.43
N GLU A 250 -19.86 8.18 0.42
CA GLU A 250 -21.03 8.79 -0.22
C GLU A 250 -21.15 8.47 -1.72
N ARG A 251 -20.02 8.21 -2.40
CA ARG A 251 -19.99 7.87 -3.84
C ARG A 251 -20.05 6.37 -4.10
N VAL A 252 -19.30 5.58 -3.32
CA VAL A 252 -19.09 4.15 -3.62
C VAL A 252 -19.89 3.22 -2.72
N GLY A 253 -20.40 3.70 -1.58
CA GLY A 253 -21.11 2.91 -0.59
C GLY A 253 -20.37 1.63 -0.21
N ASN A 254 -21.10 0.53 -0.06
CA ASN A 254 -20.54 -0.80 0.25
C ASN A 254 -20.15 -1.60 -1.01
N ALA A 255 -19.69 -0.93 -2.08
CA ALA A 255 -19.28 -1.61 -3.31
C ALA A 255 -17.94 -2.35 -3.19
N ILE A 256 -17.10 -1.96 -2.22
CA ILE A 256 -15.85 -2.66 -1.89
C ILE A 256 -16.07 -3.60 -0.70
N ASP A 257 -15.23 -4.63 -0.60
CA ASP A 257 -15.25 -5.60 0.50
C ASP A 257 -14.15 -5.33 1.53
N VAL A 258 -12.98 -4.88 1.06
CA VAL A 258 -11.77 -4.69 1.85
C VAL A 258 -11.15 -3.33 1.54
N ILE A 259 -10.66 -2.64 2.57
CA ILE A 259 -9.91 -1.39 2.45
C ILE A 259 -8.51 -1.56 3.03
N PHE A 260 -7.50 -1.28 2.22
CA PHE A 260 -6.10 -1.19 2.63
C PHE A 260 -5.89 0.08 3.44
N ILE A 261 -5.55 -0.07 4.73
CA ILE A 261 -5.39 1.06 5.64
C ILE A 261 -3.95 1.55 5.64
N CYS A 262 -2.97 0.66 5.72
CA CYS A 262 -1.60 1.07 6.00
C CYS A 262 -0.56 -0.01 5.68
N GLY A 263 0.60 0.41 5.15
CA GLY A 263 1.80 -0.39 4.89
C GLY A 263 2.92 -0.27 5.92
N THR A 264 2.77 0.54 6.98
CA THR A 264 3.84 0.77 7.97
C THR A 264 4.29 -0.52 8.64
N ASP A 265 5.54 -0.89 8.42
CA ASP A 265 6.15 -2.05 9.05
C ASP A 265 6.51 -1.79 10.51
N PHE A 266 6.26 -2.81 11.35
CA PHE A 266 6.61 -2.82 12.76
C PHE A 266 7.62 -3.92 13.12
N GLY A 267 7.98 -4.78 12.15
CA GLY A 267 8.85 -5.92 12.35
C GLY A 267 10.08 -5.89 11.45
N THR A 268 11.15 -6.48 11.97
CA THR A 268 12.30 -7.00 11.23
C THR A 268 12.17 -8.52 11.16
N GLN A 269 13.12 -9.23 10.52
CA GLN A 269 13.10 -10.69 10.50
C GLN A 269 13.11 -11.35 11.91
N VAL A 270 13.73 -10.70 12.89
CA VAL A 270 14.01 -11.31 14.21
C VAL A 270 13.48 -10.51 15.42
N SER A 271 12.99 -9.29 15.20
CA SER A 271 12.59 -8.35 16.27
C SER A 271 11.61 -7.29 15.75
N GLN A 272 11.23 -6.33 16.60
CA GLN A 272 10.34 -5.21 16.29
C GLN A 272 11.09 -3.88 16.12
N PHE A 273 10.52 -2.94 15.35
CA PHE A 273 11.04 -1.56 15.22
C PHE A 273 10.75 -0.70 16.45
N CYS A 274 9.70 -1.01 17.20
CA CYS A 274 9.36 -0.34 18.45
C CYS A 274 8.76 -1.32 19.45
N SER A 275 8.52 -0.87 20.68
CA SER A 275 7.84 -1.70 21.68
C SER A 275 6.32 -1.70 21.46
N VAL A 276 5.61 -2.70 21.99
CA VAL A 276 4.14 -2.72 22.02
C VAL A 276 3.59 -1.49 22.77
N GLU A 277 4.28 -1.02 23.81
CA GLU A 277 3.92 0.20 24.53
C GLU A 277 3.99 1.43 23.62
N THR A 278 5.07 1.59 22.86
CA THR A 278 5.23 2.67 21.87
C THR A 278 4.15 2.59 20.79
N PHE A 279 3.83 1.40 20.28
CA PHE A 279 2.71 1.24 19.35
C PHE A 279 1.39 1.71 19.97
N ARG A 280 1.12 1.30 21.22
CA ARG A 280 -0.12 1.63 21.93
C ARG A 280 -0.25 3.10 22.28
N SER A 281 0.86 3.79 22.58
CA SER A 281 0.85 5.23 22.82
C SER A 281 0.74 6.01 21.51
N LEU A 282 1.57 5.71 20.52
CA LEU A 282 1.81 6.59 19.37
C LEU A 282 0.90 6.30 18.16
N TYR A 283 0.69 5.03 17.80
CA TYR A 283 0.01 4.65 16.56
C TYR A 283 -1.44 4.19 16.78
N TYR A 284 -1.64 3.38 17.82
CA TYR A 284 -2.92 2.75 18.15
C TYR A 284 -4.11 3.73 18.19
N PRO A 285 -4.04 4.91 18.83
CA PRO A 285 -5.20 5.80 18.93
C PRO A 285 -5.74 6.24 17.57
N TYR A 286 -4.85 6.42 16.60
CA TYR A 286 -5.17 6.91 15.26
C TYR A 286 -5.69 5.80 14.36
N TYR A 287 -5.07 4.61 14.40
CA TYR A 287 -5.62 3.43 13.72
C TYR A 287 -7.01 3.09 14.24
N LYS A 288 -7.19 3.12 15.57
CA LYS A 288 -8.49 2.91 16.19
C LYS A 288 -9.51 3.92 15.68
N ARG A 289 -9.16 5.22 15.61
CA ARG A 289 -10.07 6.25 15.09
C ARG A 289 -10.52 5.98 13.65
N VAL A 290 -9.61 5.55 12.76
CA VAL A 290 -9.94 5.20 11.38
C VAL A 290 -10.84 3.96 11.33
N ASN A 291 -10.45 2.89 12.01
CA ASN A 291 -11.17 1.61 11.98
C ASN A 291 -12.55 1.73 12.62
N ASP A 292 -12.68 2.44 13.75
CA ASP A 292 -13.96 2.68 14.42
C ASP A 292 -14.93 3.44 13.48
N TRP A 293 -14.43 4.45 12.75
CA TRP A 293 -15.25 5.15 11.77
C TRP A 293 -15.69 4.20 10.63
N ILE A 294 -14.76 3.41 10.08
CA ILE A 294 -15.07 2.46 8.99
C ILE A 294 -16.13 1.44 9.43
N HIS A 295 -15.96 0.83 10.60
CA HIS A 295 -16.88 -0.19 11.11
C HIS A 295 -18.23 0.37 11.53
N ALA A 296 -18.29 1.63 12.00
CA ALA A 296 -19.55 2.28 12.35
C ALA A 296 -20.37 2.71 11.14
N ASN A 297 -19.73 2.98 9.98
CA ASN A 297 -20.38 3.60 8.82
C ASN A 297 -20.48 2.68 7.60
N THR A 298 -19.69 1.61 7.54
CA THR A 298 -19.54 0.76 6.34
C THR A 298 -19.55 -0.73 6.68
N ALA A 299 -19.63 -1.56 5.64
CA ALA A 299 -19.43 -3.01 5.72
C ALA A 299 -18.00 -3.43 5.36
N TRP A 300 -17.09 -2.47 5.14
CA TRP A 300 -15.74 -2.73 4.69
C TRP A 300 -14.90 -3.41 5.78
N LYS A 301 -13.99 -4.27 5.37
CA LYS A 301 -13.00 -4.91 6.24
C LYS A 301 -11.66 -4.20 6.15
N THR A 302 -11.04 -3.91 7.29
CA THR A 302 -9.82 -3.12 7.39
C THR A 302 -8.58 -4.01 7.27
N PHE A 303 -7.67 -3.63 6.38
CA PHE A 303 -6.48 -4.41 6.05
C PHE A 303 -5.22 -3.68 6.51
N LYS A 304 -4.44 -4.34 7.37
CA LYS A 304 -3.14 -3.89 7.84
C LYS A 304 -2.03 -4.71 7.18
N HIS A 305 -1.12 -4.03 6.49
CA HIS A 305 0.16 -4.60 6.13
C HIS A 305 1.25 -4.24 7.16
N THR A 306 2.04 -5.23 7.54
CA THR A 306 3.30 -5.07 8.28
C THR A 306 4.15 -6.34 8.18
N CYS A 307 5.34 -6.23 7.62
CA CYS A 307 6.34 -7.29 7.55
C CYS A 307 7.01 -7.58 8.90
N GLY A 308 7.70 -8.73 8.95
CA GLY A 308 8.60 -9.14 10.03
C GLY A 308 7.94 -9.82 11.23
N ALA A 309 8.68 -9.87 12.33
CA ALA A 309 8.35 -10.53 13.59
C ALA A 309 7.33 -9.73 14.41
N VAL A 310 6.07 -9.73 13.95
CA VAL A 310 5.00 -8.85 14.46
C VAL A 310 4.01 -9.53 15.41
N GLU A 311 4.20 -10.81 15.74
CA GLU A 311 3.32 -11.55 16.65
C GLU A 311 2.96 -10.78 17.94
N PRO A 312 3.90 -10.12 18.63
CA PRO A 312 3.58 -9.37 19.85
C PRO A 312 2.59 -8.22 19.65
N PHE A 313 2.46 -7.70 18.42
CA PHE A 313 1.53 -6.60 18.11
C PHE A 313 0.14 -7.09 17.69
N ILE A 314 -0.05 -8.37 17.34
CA ILE A 314 -1.31 -8.87 16.77
C ILE A 314 -2.49 -8.57 17.70
N GLY A 315 -2.34 -8.76 19.01
CA GLY A 315 -3.36 -8.39 20.00
C GLY A 315 -3.72 -6.90 19.93
N SER A 316 -2.73 -6.02 19.79
CA SER A 316 -2.96 -4.57 19.68
C SER A 316 -3.55 -4.16 18.32
N PHE A 317 -3.26 -4.91 17.24
CA PHE A 317 -3.91 -4.71 15.94
C PHE A 317 -5.41 -5.07 16.01
N ILE A 318 -5.74 -6.20 16.66
CA ILE A 318 -7.13 -6.60 16.90
C ILE A 318 -7.85 -5.54 17.75
N ASP A 319 -7.23 -5.09 18.86
CA ASP A 319 -7.79 -4.03 19.71
C ASP A 319 -8.00 -2.71 18.96
N ALA A 320 -7.20 -2.44 17.92
CA ALA A 320 -7.31 -1.25 17.09
C ALA A 320 -8.41 -1.39 16.02
N GLY A 321 -9.05 -2.56 15.91
CA GLY A 321 -10.11 -2.82 14.94
C GLY A 321 -9.61 -3.24 13.56
N PHE A 322 -8.41 -3.81 13.44
CA PHE A 322 -7.99 -4.42 12.18
C PHE A 322 -8.65 -5.79 11.98
N ASP A 323 -9.30 -5.99 10.84
CA ASP A 323 -9.93 -7.26 10.48
C ASP A 323 -8.94 -8.23 9.82
N ILE A 324 -7.92 -7.70 9.13
CA ILE A 324 -7.00 -8.47 8.30
C ILE A 324 -5.55 -8.06 8.61
N LEU A 325 -4.67 -9.06 8.78
CA LEU A 325 -3.22 -8.91 8.82
C LEU A 325 -2.58 -9.51 7.56
N ASN A 326 -1.69 -8.74 6.95
CA ASN A 326 -0.82 -9.15 5.85
C ASN A 326 0.62 -8.66 6.11
N PRO A 327 1.65 -9.35 5.62
CA PRO A 327 1.61 -10.76 5.22
C PRO A 327 1.56 -11.66 6.47
N VAL A 328 1.55 -12.97 6.24
CA VAL A 328 2.09 -13.92 7.22
C VAL A 328 3.48 -14.29 6.73
N GLN A 329 4.50 -13.62 7.28
CA GLN A 329 5.88 -13.87 6.92
C GLN A 329 6.43 -15.04 7.73
N CYS A 330 6.20 -16.27 7.26
CA CYS A 330 6.52 -17.50 7.98
C CYS A 330 8.02 -17.64 8.33
N SER A 331 8.90 -16.94 7.60
CA SER A 331 10.34 -16.90 7.82
C SER A 331 10.77 -16.02 9.01
N ALA A 332 9.88 -15.15 9.51
CA ALA A 332 10.18 -14.25 10.62
C ALA A 332 9.90 -14.88 12.00
N ALA A 333 10.61 -14.41 13.03
CA ALA A 333 10.47 -14.92 14.39
C ALA A 333 9.03 -14.75 14.92
N GLY A 334 8.46 -15.84 15.47
CA GLY A 334 7.12 -15.85 16.04
C GLY A 334 5.96 -15.91 15.03
N MET A 335 6.25 -15.99 13.73
CA MET A 335 5.24 -15.95 12.66
C MET A 335 4.85 -17.34 12.13
N ASP A 336 4.88 -18.37 12.98
CA ASP A 336 4.46 -19.72 12.62
C ASP A 336 2.95 -19.78 12.28
N PRO A 337 2.54 -20.19 11.07
CA PRO A 337 1.14 -20.13 10.66
C PRO A 337 0.18 -20.96 11.51
N GLU A 338 0.59 -22.12 12.01
CA GLU A 338 -0.26 -22.99 12.81
C GLU A 338 -0.52 -22.36 14.19
N TYR A 339 0.53 -21.89 14.85
CA TYR A 339 0.43 -21.14 16.09
C TYR A 339 -0.44 -19.89 15.92
N LEU A 340 -0.19 -19.09 14.88
CA LEU A 340 -0.97 -17.88 14.62
C LEU A 340 -2.45 -18.20 14.39
N LYS A 341 -2.76 -19.25 13.61
CA LYS A 341 -4.14 -19.64 13.35
C LYS A 341 -4.83 -20.17 14.61
N ASN A 342 -4.14 -20.98 15.42
CA ASN A 342 -4.68 -21.50 16.68
C ASN A 342 -4.92 -20.38 17.72
N THR A 343 -4.08 -19.35 17.73
CA THR A 343 -4.11 -18.29 18.75
C THR A 343 -5.05 -17.14 18.39
N TYR A 344 -5.03 -16.70 17.13
CA TYR A 344 -5.71 -15.48 16.68
C TYR A 344 -6.74 -15.71 15.58
N GLY A 345 -6.84 -16.93 15.02
CA GLY A 345 -7.57 -17.22 13.80
C GLY A 345 -9.09 -17.04 13.85
N GLU A 346 -9.67 -16.83 15.02
CA GLU A 346 -11.08 -16.47 15.26
C GLU A 346 -11.30 -14.95 15.41
N LYS A 347 -10.23 -14.17 15.51
CA LYS A 347 -10.25 -12.72 15.79
C LYS A 347 -9.73 -11.87 14.65
N ILE A 348 -8.80 -12.40 13.86
CA ILE A 348 -8.22 -11.71 12.71
C ILE A 348 -8.03 -12.67 11.54
N VAL A 349 -8.21 -12.16 10.32
CA VAL A 349 -7.97 -12.91 9.09
C VAL A 349 -6.52 -12.72 8.69
N PHE A 350 -5.86 -13.83 8.37
CA PHE A 350 -4.52 -13.80 7.80
C PHE A 350 -4.62 -13.82 6.27
N TRP A 351 -4.09 -12.77 5.63
CA TRP A 351 -4.05 -12.64 4.18
C TRP A 351 -2.59 -12.72 3.74
N GLY A 352 -2.17 -13.84 3.17
CA GLY A 352 -0.76 -14.11 2.82
C GLY A 352 -0.27 -15.44 3.40
N GLY A 353 1.04 -15.66 3.39
CA GLY A 353 1.67 -16.89 3.88
C GLY A 353 1.67 -18.08 2.91
N GLY A 354 1.14 -17.89 1.70
CA GLY A 354 1.18 -18.90 0.64
C GLY A 354 2.47 -18.90 -0.18
N ILE A 355 3.17 -17.75 -0.24
CA ILE A 355 4.44 -17.55 -0.92
C ILE A 355 5.34 -16.73 0.01
N ASP A 356 6.57 -17.19 0.21
CA ASP A 356 7.63 -16.40 0.84
C ASP A 356 8.25 -15.53 -0.25
N THR A 357 8.07 -14.22 -0.13
CA THR A 357 8.42 -13.20 -1.14
C THR A 357 9.76 -12.55 -0.87
#